data_AF-A0A8T4UZG8-F1
#
_entry.id   AF-A0A8T4UZG8-F1
#
_cell.length_a   1.000
_cell.length_b   1.000
_cell.length_c   1.000
_cell.angle_alpha   90.00
_cell.angle_beta   90.00
_cell.angle_gamma   90.00
#
_symmetry.space_group_name_H-M   'P 1'
#
loop_
_entity.id
_entity.type
_entity.pdbx_description
1 polymer ?
#
loop_
_entity_poly.entity_id
_entity_poly.type
_entity_poly.pdbx_seq_one_letter_code
_entity_poly.pdbx_strand_id
1 'polypeptide(L)'
;MKVVAQEHTMGCGIACVASLCNLSYKNALDFFEKKYAWSRGYYCREIAFVLKKKDLDYSWKKINFKTKSLIRIGSIVFIARSSKWPFGHYLLKTEKGWMNPWINFPSITPVKAGFQKKLPGKAQWVIYRNQ
;
A
#
# COMPACT_ATOMS: atom_id res chain seq x y z
N MET A 1 13.40 -6.31 2.44
CA MET A 1 12.06 -5.70 2.54
C MET A 1 11.50 -5.99 3.93
N LYS A 2 11.12 -4.95 4.68
CA LYS A 2 10.62 -5.09 6.07
C LYS A 2 9.10 -5.18 6.09
N VAL A 3 8.54 -5.93 7.04
CA VAL A 3 7.09 -5.91 7.31
C VAL A 3 6.80 -4.68 8.15
N VAL A 4 5.93 -3.79 7.68
CA VAL A 4 5.65 -2.52 8.36
C VAL A 4 4.16 -2.42 8.61
N ALA A 5 3.78 -2.32 9.90
CA ALA A 5 2.40 -2.06 10.31
C ALA A 5 2.03 -0.60 10.05
N GLN A 6 0.78 -0.34 9.68
CA GLN A 6 0.29 1.03 9.69
C GLN A 6 0.11 1.51 11.13
N GLU A 7 0.54 2.75 11.40
CA GLU A 7 0.39 3.37 12.73
C GLU A 7 -0.81 4.31 12.79
N HIS A 8 -1.29 4.78 11.63
CA HIS A 8 -2.44 5.69 11.52
C HIS A 8 -3.63 4.98 10.88
N THR A 9 -4.86 5.45 11.14
CA THR A 9 -6.12 4.83 10.67
C THR A 9 -6.18 4.66 9.14
N MET A 10 -5.61 5.61 8.38
CA MET A 10 -5.54 5.60 6.92
C MET A 10 -4.11 5.49 6.40
N GLY A 11 -3.26 4.86 7.21
CA GLY A 11 -1.82 4.75 7.00
C GLY A 11 -1.34 3.65 6.06
N CYS A 12 -2.23 2.84 5.48
CA CYS A 12 -1.84 1.64 4.69
C CYS A 12 -0.92 1.95 3.50
N GLY A 13 -1.11 3.10 2.84
CA GLY A 13 -0.23 3.56 1.76
C GLY A 13 1.20 3.88 2.25
N ILE A 14 1.33 4.56 3.39
CA ILE A 14 2.63 4.88 4.01
C ILE A 14 3.37 3.59 4.36
N ALA A 15 2.69 2.64 4.99
CA ALA A 15 3.29 1.36 5.37
C ALA A 15 3.77 0.55 4.15
N CYS A 16 3.04 0.61 3.03
CA CYS A 16 3.49 -0.01 1.77
C CYS A 16 4.75 0.65 1.24
N VAL A 17 4.83 1.99 1.22
CA VAL A 17 6.04 2.72 0.81
C VAL A 17 7.20 2.44 1.76
N ALA A 18 6.97 2.45 3.06
CA ALA A 18 7.97 2.15 4.07
C ALA A 18 8.58 0.75 3.86
N SER A 19 7.71 -0.25 3.67
CA SER A 19 8.13 -1.63 3.39
C SER A 19 8.96 -1.72 2.11
N LEU A 20 8.47 -1.13 1.01
CA LEU A 20 9.11 -1.12 -0.30
C LEU A 20 10.49 -0.46 -0.27
N CYS A 21 10.61 0.68 0.39
CA CYS A 21 11.85 1.47 0.49
C CYS A 21 12.75 1.08 1.68
N ASN A 22 12.41 0.01 2.41
CA ASN A 22 13.14 -0.46 3.60
C ASN A 22 13.27 0.60 4.72
N LEU A 23 12.26 1.47 4.86
CA LEU A 23 12.18 2.52 5.88
C LEU A 23 11.33 2.08 7.08
N SER A 24 11.44 2.82 8.19
CA SER A 24 10.42 2.79 9.23
C SER A 24 9.15 3.49 8.76
N TYR A 25 8.01 3.23 9.41
CA TYR A 25 6.76 3.94 9.13
C TYR A 25 6.93 5.46 9.33
N LYS A 26 7.55 5.87 10.44
CA LYS A 26 7.86 7.26 10.76
C LYS A 26 8.70 7.96 9.67
N ASN A 27 9.76 7.32 9.19
CA ASN A 27 10.61 7.91 8.15
C ASN A 27 9.87 8.02 6.80
N ALA A 28 9.00 7.06 6.48
CA ALA A 28 8.18 7.14 5.29
C ALA A 28 7.13 8.26 5.38
N LEU A 29 6.53 8.46 6.57
CA LEU A 29 5.52 9.49 6.83
C LEU A 29 6.03 10.90 6.52
N ASP A 30 7.32 11.19 6.69
CA ASP A 30 7.90 12.51 6.42
C ASP A 30 7.86 12.90 4.93
N PHE A 31 7.61 11.97 4.02
CA PHE A 31 7.42 12.27 2.59
C PHE A 31 5.97 12.62 2.22
N PHE A 32 5.03 12.42 3.15
CA PHE A 32 3.60 12.59 2.94
C PHE A 32 3.04 13.80 3.71
N GLU A 33 1.87 14.26 3.27
CA GLU A 33 1.05 15.22 4.02
C GLU A 33 0.38 14.52 5.23
N LYS A 34 0.94 14.77 6.42
CA LYS A 34 0.66 14.03 7.67
C LYS A 34 -0.82 14.00 8.04
N LYS A 35 -1.59 15.06 7.76
CA LYS A 35 -3.03 15.10 8.10
C LYS A 35 -3.87 14.05 7.36
N TYR A 36 -3.42 13.59 6.19
CA TYR A 36 -4.16 12.60 5.41
C TYR A 36 -4.05 11.18 5.96
N ALA A 37 -2.99 10.88 6.73
CA ALA A 37 -2.82 9.59 7.37
C ALA A 37 -3.93 9.28 8.40
N TRP A 38 -4.57 10.29 8.97
CA TRP A 38 -5.68 10.17 9.92
C TRP A 38 -7.08 10.27 9.29
N SER A 39 -7.19 10.77 8.05
CA SER A 39 -8.48 11.18 7.46
C SER A 39 -8.88 10.39 6.22
N ARG A 40 -8.35 10.74 5.04
CA ARG A 40 -8.73 10.13 3.74
C ARG A 40 -7.73 9.13 3.19
N GLY A 41 -6.54 9.03 3.80
CA GLY A 41 -5.41 8.30 3.22
C GLY A 41 -4.89 8.96 1.94
N TYR A 42 -4.17 8.20 1.12
CA TYR A 42 -3.45 8.74 -0.04
C TYR A 42 -3.96 8.13 -1.35
N TYR A 43 -4.14 8.97 -2.35
CA TYR A 43 -4.46 8.55 -3.72
C TYR A 43 -3.23 7.91 -4.38
N CYS A 44 -3.45 7.08 -5.40
CA CYS A 44 -2.35 6.42 -6.12
C CYS A 44 -1.35 7.42 -6.70
N ARG A 45 -1.83 8.58 -7.19
CA ARG A 45 -0.97 9.68 -7.68
C ARG A 45 -0.05 10.22 -6.59
N GLU A 46 -0.53 10.38 -5.37
CA GLU A 46 0.26 10.90 -4.25
C GLU A 46 1.34 9.89 -3.82
N ILE A 47 0.99 8.61 -3.77
CA ILE A 47 1.95 7.54 -3.47
C ILE A 47 3.03 7.45 -4.57
N ALA A 48 2.65 7.49 -5.84
CA ALA A 48 3.59 7.48 -6.96
C ALA A 48 4.51 8.71 -6.93
N PHE A 49 3.99 9.89 -6.61
CA PHE A 49 4.79 11.11 -6.44
C PHE A 49 5.79 11.00 -5.28
N VAL A 50 5.40 10.40 -4.16
CA VAL A 50 6.32 10.12 -3.05
C VAL A 50 7.43 9.16 -3.45
N LEU A 51 7.11 8.10 -4.20
CA LEU A 51 8.12 7.18 -4.73
C LEU A 51 9.09 7.90 -5.69
N LYS A 52 8.59 8.81 -6.53
CA LYS A 52 9.43 9.63 -7.40
C LYS A 52 10.41 10.53 -6.63
N LYS A 53 10.02 11.08 -5.46
CA LYS A 53 10.94 11.81 -4.56
C LYS A 53 12.08 10.93 -3.98
N LYS A 54 12.00 9.61 -4.15
CA LYS A 54 13.03 8.64 -3.78
C LYS A 54 13.71 8.04 -5.00
N ASP A 55 13.66 8.75 -6.14
CA ASP A 55 14.24 8.33 -7.42
C ASP A 55 13.70 6.97 -7.92
N LEU A 56 12.49 6.60 -7.47
CA LEU A 56 11.77 5.41 -7.92
C LEU A 56 10.68 5.82 -8.90
N ASP A 57 10.88 5.47 -10.17
CA ASP A 57 9.92 5.79 -11.22
C ASP A 57 8.73 4.83 -11.22
N TYR A 58 7.57 5.34 -10.79
CA TYR A 58 6.34 4.59 -10.62
C TYR A 58 5.17 5.32 -11.29
N SER A 59 4.32 4.54 -11.96
CA SER A 59 3.04 4.97 -12.52
C SER A 59 1.88 4.28 -11.82
N TRP A 60 0.64 4.72 -12.08
CA TRP A 60 -0.55 4.05 -11.57
C TRP A 60 -1.60 3.86 -12.68
N LYS A 61 -2.35 2.76 -12.61
CA LYS A 61 -3.46 2.46 -13.53
C LYS A 61 -4.60 1.74 -12.83
N LYS A 62 -5.82 1.94 -13.35
CA LYS A 62 -6.99 1.14 -12.96
C LYS A 62 -6.77 -0.29 -13.44
N ILE A 63 -7.10 -1.26 -12.60
CA ILE A 63 -6.96 -2.68 -12.94
C ILE A 63 -8.15 -3.11 -13.78
N ASN A 64 -7.84 -3.68 -14.95
CA ASN A 64 -8.73 -4.38 -15.84
C ASN A 64 -7.98 -5.60 -16.41
N PHE A 65 -8.59 -6.33 -17.34
CA PHE A 65 -7.98 -7.51 -17.94
C PHE A 65 -6.58 -7.23 -18.54
N LYS A 66 -6.42 -6.10 -19.24
CA LYS A 66 -5.17 -5.71 -19.91
C LYS A 66 -4.09 -5.23 -18.93
N THR A 67 -4.48 -4.55 -17.85
CA THR A 67 -3.52 -3.95 -16.89
C THR A 67 -3.18 -4.86 -15.71
N LYS A 68 -3.84 -6.01 -15.56
CA LYS A 68 -3.56 -6.98 -14.49
C LYS A 68 -2.12 -7.48 -14.50
N SER A 69 -1.50 -7.59 -15.67
CA SER A 69 -0.09 -7.99 -15.87
C SER A 69 0.94 -6.99 -15.32
N LEU A 70 0.51 -5.76 -14.98
CA LEU A 70 1.35 -4.75 -14.34
C LEU A 70 1.58 -5.03 -12.86
N ILE A 71 0.79 -5.92 -12.25
CA ILE A 71 0.96 -6.33 -10.86
C ILE A 71 2.13 -7.31 -10.79
N ARG A 72 3.28 -6.80 -10.34
CA ARG A 72 4.53 -7.56 -10.19
C ARG A 72 5.09 -7.36 -8.79
N ILE A 73 6.18 -8.05 -8.46
CA ILE A 73 6.91 -7.78 -7.21
C ILE A 73 7.32 -6.30 -7.18
N GLY A 74 7.09 -5.64 -6.04
CA GLY A 74 7.31 -4.21 -5.86
C GLY A 74 6.11 -3.32 -6.24
N SER A 75 5.02 -3.88 -6.77
CA SER A 75 3.78 -3.12 -7.02
C SER A 75 2.98 -2.92 -5.74
N ILE A 76 2.39 -1.73 -5.57
CA ILE A 76 1.41 -1.45 -4.53
C ILE A 76 0.02 -1.53 -5.15
N VAL A 77 -0.90 -2.28 -4.55
CA VAL A 77 -2.26 -2.47 -5.06
C VAL A 77 -3.27 -1.91 -4.07
N PHE A 78 -4.21 -1.12 -4.57
CA PHE A 78 -5.41 -0.73 -3.85
C PHE A 78 -6.52 -1.74 -4.12
N ILE A 79 -7.09 -2.33 -3.07
CA ILE A 79 -8.32 -3.12 -3.16
C ILE A 79 -9.54 -2.24 -2.93
N ALA A 80 -10.60 -2.55 -3.67
CA ALA A 80 -11.86 -1.82 -3.62
C ALA A 80 -12.53 -1.90 -2.24
N ARG A 81 -13.40 -0.92 -1.98
CA ARG A 81 -14.26 -0.88 -0.80
C ARG A 81 -15.14 -2.14 -0.75
N SER A 82 -15.32 -2.70 0.44
CA SER A 82 -16.17 -3.85 0.70
C SER A 82 -16.69 -3.81 2.15
N SER A 83 -17.54 -4.76 2.54
CA SER A 83 -17.99 -4.91 3.93
C SER A 83 -16.82 -5.10 4.89
N LYS A 84 -15.77 -5.83 4.46
CA LYS A 84 -14.54 -6.01 5.25
C LYS A 84 -13.62 -4.79 5.18
N TRP A 85 -13.53 -4.12 4.04
CA TRP A 85 -12.63 -2.97 3.85
C TRP A 85 -13.45 -1.74 3.47
N PRO A 86 -14.11 -1.07 4.42
CA PRO A 86 -15.07 -0.01 4.11
C PRO A 86 -14.46 1.20 3.41
N PHE A 87 -13.14 1.39 3.52
CA PHE A 87 -12.38 2.47 2.87
C PHE A 87 -11.46 1.98 1.74
N GLY A 88 -11.54 0.69 1.39
CA GLY A 88 -10.51 0.03 0.60
C GLY A 88 -9.22 -0.15 1.40
N HIS A 89 -8.17 -0.65 0.76
CA HIS A 89 -6.91 -0.94 1.45
C HIS A 89 -5.73 -1.06 0.49
N TYR A 90 -4.55 -0.61 0.91
CA TYR A 90 -3.33 -0.82 0.14
C TYR A 90 -2.55 -2.04 0.62
N LEU A 91 -2.03 -2.82 -0.33
CA LEU A 91 -1.11 -3.93 -0.07
C LEU A 91 0.09 -3.85 -1.01
N LEU A 92 1.25 -4.29 -0.53
CA LEU A 92 2.47 -4.38 -1.35
C LEU A 92 2.65 -5.81 -1.84
N LYS A 93 2.87 -5.99 -3.14
CA LYS A 93 3.23 -7.29 -3.73
C LYS A 93 4.71 -7.55 -3.52
N THR A 94 5.01 -8.71 -2.93
CA THR A 94 6.36 -9.16 -2.57
C THR A 94 6.59 -10.58 -3.07
N GLU A 95 7.83 -11.07 -2.96
CA GLU A 95 8.20 -12.47 -3.20
C GLU A 95 7.44 -13.43 -2.27
N LYS A 96 7.19 -13.03 -1.00
CA LYS A 96 6.49 -13.84 0.01
C LYS A 96 4.95 -13.79 -0.11
N GLY A 97 4.42 -13.10 -1.13
CA GLY A 97 2.99 -12.83 -1.27
C GLY A 97 2.66 -11.36 -1.09
N TRP A 98 1.54 -11.06 -0.44
CA TRP A 98 1.09 -9.69 -0.18
C TRP A 98 1.48 -9.27 1.23
N MET A 99 2.27 -8.22 1.34
CA MET A 99 2.47 -7.53 2.61
C MET A 99 1.22 -6.71 2.89
N ASN A 100 0.49 -7.11 3.93
CA ASN A 100 -0.69 -6.43 4.43
C ASN A 100 -0.28 -5.57 5.64
N PRO A 101 -0.42 -4.24 5.58
CA PRO A 101 -0.05 -3.35 6.67
C PRO A 101 -0.98 -3.45 7.89
N TRP A 102 -2.11 -4.16 7.77
CA TRP A 102 -3.08 -4.43 8.84
C TRP A 102 -3.72 -5.81 8.65
N ILE A 103 -2.94 -6.87 8.90
CA ILE A 103 -3.36 -8.26 8.66
C ILE A 103 -4.44 -8.75 9.63
N ASN A 104 -4.46 -8.21 10.86
CA ASN A 104 -5.43 -8.55 11.89
C ASN A 104 -6.64 -7.60 11.93
N PHE A 105 -6.95 -6.89 10.84
CA PHE A 105 -8.15 -6.05 10.75
C PHE A 105 -9.43 -6.85 11.10
N PRO A 106 -10.35 -6.32 11.94
CA PRO A 106 -10.43 -4.94 12.42
C PRO A 106 -9.75 -4.64 13.77
N SER A 107 -8.96 -5.57 14.35
CA SER A 107 -8.30 -5.33 15.64
C SER A 107 -7.28 -4.17 15.55
N ILE A 108 -7.45 -3.14 16.38
CA ILE A 108 -6.60 -1.93 16.41
C ILE A 108 -5.50 -1.95 17.49
N THR A 109 -5.60 -2.81 18.51
CA THR A 109 -4.65 -2.83 19.64
C THR A 109 -4.08 -4.24 19.86
N PRO A 110 -2.89 -4.54 19.32
CA PRO A 110 -2.12 -3.76 18.35
C PRO A 110 -2.56 -4.03 16.90
N VAL A 111 -2.40 -3.04 16.02
CA VAL A 111 -2.35 -3.27 14.57
C VAL A 111 -1.11 -4.10 14.26
N LYS A 112 -1.28 -5.18 13.50
CA LYS A 112 -0.18 -6.06 13.05
C LYS A 112 -0.09 -6.04 11.53
N ALA A 113 1.12 -5.99 11.00
CA ALA A 113 1.38 -6.30 9.60
C ALA A 113 1.85 -7.73 9.43
N GLY A 114 1.67 -8.27 8.22
CA GLY A 114 2.10 -9.61 7.90
C GLY A 114 2.02 -9.92 6.42
N PHE A 115 2.49 -11.11 6.05
CA PHE A 115 2.35 -11.63 4.70
C PHE A 115 1.12 -12.52 4.58
N GLN A 116 0.45 -12.44 3.44
CA GLN A 116 -0.63 -13.35 3.08
C GLN A 116 -0.51 -13.77 1.61
N LYS A 117 -0.80 -15.04 1.32
CA LYS A 117 -0.61 -15.61 -0.02
C LYS A 117 -1.57 -15.02 -1.06
N LYS A 118 -2.82 -14.76 -0.67
CA LYS A 118 -3.89 -14.26 -1.55
C LYS A 118 -4.20 -12.79 -1.24
N LEU A 119 -4.61 -12.05 -2.27
CA LEU A 119 -5.10 -10.68 -2.10
C LEU A 119 -6.46 -10.72 -1.41
N PRO A 120 -6.71 -9.97 -0.33
CA PRO A 120 -7.89 -10.13 0.53
C PRO A 120 -9.10 -9.32 0.03
N GLY A 121 -9.14 -9.00 -1.27
CA GLY A 121 -10.15 -8.15 -1.89
C GLY A 121 -9.93 -7.98 -3.39
N LYS A 122 -10.90 -7.35 -4.05
CA LYS A 122 -10.84 -7.07 -5.48
C LYS A 122 -9.84 -5.94 -5.75
N ALA A 123 -8.76 -6.24 -6.46
CA ALA A 123 -7.80 -5.25 -6.90
C ALA A 123 -8.49 -4.20 -7.81
N GLN A 124 -8.34 -2.92 -7.50
CA GLN A 124 -8.97 -1.82 -8.23
C GLN A 124 -7.94 -0.92 -8.91
N TRP A 125 -6.82 -0.65 -8.25
CA TRP A 125 -5.72 0.15 -8.79
C TRP A 125 -4.39 -0.52 -8.49
N VAL A 126 -3.43 -0.34 -9.40
CA VAL A 126 -2.04 -0.75 -9.24
C VAL A 126 -1.14 0.46 -9.39
N ILE A 127 -0.18 0.59 -8.50
CA ILE A 127 0.97 1.48 -8.57
C ILE A 127 2.16 0.57 -8.90
N TYR A 128 2.77 0.75 -10.05
CA TYR A 128 3.77 -0.15 -10.62
C TYR A 128 5.00 0.61 -11.08
N ARG A 129 6.17 -0.03 -11.00
CA ARG A 129 7.43 0.53 -11.45
C ARG A 129 7.43 0.60 -12.98
N ASN A 130 7.86 1.73 -13.53
CA ASN A 130 8.13 1.83 -14.97
C ASN A 130 9.40 1.01 -15.30
N GLN A 131 9.44 0.43 -16.50
CA GLN A 131 10.60 -0.32 -16.99
C GLN A 131 11.59 0.62 -17.68
#